data_AF-A0A0N0MCH7-F1
#
_entry.id   AF-A0A0N0MCH7-F1
#
_cell.length_a   1.000
_cell.length_b   1.000
_cell.length_c   1.000
_cell.angle_alpha   90.00
_cell.angle_beta   90.00
_cell.angle_gamma   90.00
#
_symmetry.space_group_name_H-M   'P 1'
#
loop_
_entity.id
_entity.type
_entity.pdbx_description
1 polymer ?
#
loop_
_entity_poly.entity_id
_entity_poly.type
_entity_poly.pdbx_seq_one_letter_code
_entity_poly.pdbx_strand_id
1 'polypeptide(L)' 'MPATTVTIALEEAELAALDRSIRHAMPALTREQALSRIIAHWARAQLRAGHPEIDQGLRPEELNASNDE' A
#
# COMPACT_ATOMS: atom_id res chain seq x y z
N MET A 1 -3.82 -10.32 17.86
CA MET A 1 -3.54 -8.99 17.26
C MET A 1 -4.88 -8.30 17.09
N PRO A 2 -4.98 -6.98 17.32
CA PRO A 2 -6.22 -6.25 17.04
C PRO A 2 -6.53 -6.34 15.55
N ALA A 3 -7.78 -6.64 15.21
CA ALA A 3 -8.27 -6.63 13.84
C ALA A 3 -8.95 -5.29 13.55
N THR A 4 -8.72 -4.75 12.36
CA THR A 4 -9.36 -3.51 11.88
C THR A 4 -10.20 -3.84 10.67
N THR A 5 -11.49 -3.52 10.72
CA THR A 5 -12.41 -3.69 9.59
C THR A 5 -12.22 -2.55 8.59
N VAL A 6 -12.09 -2.90 7.31
CA VAL A 6 -12.03 -1.94 6.21
C VAL A 6 -13.15 -2.25 5.23
N THR A 7 -13.86 -1.21 4.78
CA THR A 7 -14.85 -1.30 3.72
C THR A 7 -14.24 -0.74 2.44
N ILE A 8 -14.36 -1.48 1.33
CA ILE A 8 -13.84 -1.08 0.02
C ILE A 8 -15.01 -1.11 -0.96
N ALA A 9 -15.24 0.01 -1.65
CA ALA A 9 -16.15 0.06 -2.78
C ALA A 9 -15.38 -0.31 -4.04
N LEU A 10 -15.90 -1.27 -4.79
CA LEU A 10 -15.38 -1.70 -6.08
C LEU A 10 -16.50 -1.63 -7.10
N GLU A 11 -16.17 -1.28 -8.33
CA GLU A 11 -17.11 -1.43 -9.44
C GLU A 11 -17.37 -2.92 -9.70
N GLU A 12 -18.50 -3.21 -10.34
CA GLU A 12 -18.90 -4.59 -10.64
C GLU A 12 -17.84 -5.34 -11.47
N ALA A 13 -17.21 -4.64 -12.43
CA ALA A 13 -16.15 -5.20 -13.26
C ALA A 13 -14.89 -5.56 -12.43
N GLU A 14 -14.53 -4.73 -11.46
CA GLU A 14 -13.39 -4.94 -10.58
C GLU A 14 -13.63 -6.10 -9.62
N LEU A 15 -14.83 -6.19 -9.05
CA LEU A 15 -15.23 -7.30 -8.20
C LEU A 15 -15.20 -8.63 -8.97
N ALA A 16 -15.72 -8.65 -10.20
CA ALA A 16 -15.69 -9.83 -11.05
C ALA A 16 -14.25 -10.24 -11.42
N ALA A 17 -13.36 -9.28 -11.67
CA ALA A 17 -11.95 -9.55 -11.92
C ALA A 17 -11.24 -10.13 -10.68
N LEU A 18 -11.52 -9.58 -9.50
CA LEU A 18 -11.00 -10.08 -8.22
C LEU A 18 -11.46 -11.53 -7.98
N ASP A 19 -12.75 -11.82 -8.12
CA ASP A 19 -13.29 -13.16 -7.90
C ASP A 19 -12.74 -14.18 -8.89
N ARG A 20 -12.49 -13.80 -10.16
CA ARG A 20 -11.77 -14.65 -11.12
C ARG A 20 -10.33 -14.91 -10.67
N SER A 21 -9.60 -13.87 -10.27
CA SER A 21 -8.21 -13.99 -9.79
C SER A 21 -8.12 -14.93 -8.59
N ILE A 22 -9.02 -14.80 -7.61
CA ILE A 22 -9.07 -15.66 -6.43
C ILE A 22 -9.32 -17.11 -6.84
N ARG A 23 -10.30 -17.38 -7.71
CA ARG A 23 -10.58 -18.75 -8.16
C ARG A 23 -9.40 -19.40 -8.87
N HIS A 24 -8.63 -18.64 -9.64
CA HIS A 24 -7.49 -19.19 -10.38
C HIS A 24 -6.22 -19.35 -9.53
N ALA A 25 -5.88 -18.34 -8.72
CA ALA A 25 -4.62 -18.31 -7.99
C ALA A 25 -4.71 -18.85 -6.55
N MET A 26 -5.89 -18.77 -5.93
CA MET A 26 -6.11 -19.05 -4.51
C MET A 26 -7.48 -19.74 -4.26
N PRO A 27 -7.77 -20.87 -4.91
CA PRO A 27 -9.12 -21.47 -4.92
C PRO A 27 -9.64 -21.90 -3.54
N ALA A 28 -8.75 -22.13 -2.57
CA ALA A 28 -9.12 -22.53 -1.21
C ALA A 28 -9.40 -21.35 -0.27
N LEU A 29 -9.19 -20.09 -0.71
CA LEU A 29 -9.35 -18.92 0.13
C LEU A 29 -10.70 -18.25 -0.08
N THR A 30 -11.30 -17.78 1.02
CA THR A 30 -12.42 -16.84 0.93
C THR A 30 -11.95 -15.49 0.41
N ARG A 31 -12.89 -14.65 -0.04
CA ARG A 31 -12.57 -13.29 -0.51
C ARG A 31 -11.83 -12.47 0.54
N GLU A 32 -12.26 -12.54 1.80
CA GLU A 32 -11.62 -11.86 2.94
C GLU A 32 -10.18 -12.33 3.14
N GLN A 33 -9.95 -13.65 3.11
CA GLN A 33 -8.62 -14.23 3.30
C GLN A 33 -7.69 -13.85 2.15
N ALA A 34 -8.19 -13.87 0.91
CA ALA A 34 -7.43 -13.47 -0.26
C ALA A 34 -7.04 -11.99 -0.21
N LEU A 35 -7.98 -11.09 0.11
CA LEU A 35 -7.71 -9.66 0.28
C LEU A 35 -6.72 -9.40 1.40
N SER A 36 -6.88 -10.05 2.55
CA SER A 36 -5.95 -9.94 3.68
C SER A 36 -4.53 -10.37 3.26
N ARG A 37 -4.41 -11.43 2.46
CA ARG A 37 -3.13 -11.91 1.94
C ARG A 37 -2.50 -10.91 0.95
N ILE A 38 -3.31 -10.32 0.06
CA ILE A 38 -2.85 -9.29 -0.90
C ILE A 38 -2.32 -8.07 -0.14
N ILE A 39 -3.08 -7.56 0.84
CA ILE A 39 -2.68 -6.41 1.66
C ILE A 39 -1.41 -6.73 2.45
N ALA A 40 -1.31 -7.91 3.06
CA ALA A 40 -0.12 -8.33 3.78
C ALA A 40 1.12 -8.44 2.87
N HIS A 41 0.95 -8.91 1.64
CA HIS A 41 2.03 -8.97 0.66
C HIS A 41 2.49 -7.56 0.25
N TRP A 42 1.54 -6.69 -0.08
CA TRP A 42 1.81 -5.28 -0.40
C TRP A 42 2.53 -4.56 0.75
N ALA A 43 2.04 -4.68 1.98
CA ALA A 43 2.65 -4.02 3.14
C ALA A 43 4.10 -4.50 3.38
N ARG A 44 4.38 -5.78 3.19
CA ARG A 44 5.75 -6.33 3.28
C ARG A 44 6.66 -5.78 2.19
N ALA A 45 6.14 -5.54 0.99
CA ALA A 45 6.90 -4.92 -0.09
C ALA A 45 7.26 -3.45 0.25
N GLN A 46 6.33 -2.70 0.84
CA GLN A 46 6.57 -1.33 1.29
C GLN A 46 7.64 -1.24 2.39
N LEU A 47 7.63 -2.18 3.35
CA LEU A 47 8.65 -2.22 4.41
C LEU A 47 10.05 -2.54 3.87
N ARG A 48 10.15 -3.32 2.79
CA ARG A 48 11.42 -3.69 2.15
C ARG A 48 11.97 -2.62 1.22
N ALA A 49 11.10 -1.77 0.67
CA ALA A 49 11.51 -0.70 -0.23
C ALA A 49 12.36 0.37 0.47
N GLY A 50 12.43 0.37 1.81
CA GLY A 50 12.82 1.57 2.55
C GLY A 50 11.75 2.63 2.32
N HIS A 51 11.45 3.43 3.33
CA HIS A 51 10.76 4.68 3.05
C HIS A 51 11.65 5.41 2.01
N PRO A 52 11.21 5.75 0.79
CA PRO A 52 11.89 6.85 0.12
C PRO A 52 11.73 7.99 1.11
N GLU A 53 12.85 8.46 1.67
CA GLU A 53 12.87 9.79 2.25
C GLU A 53 12.25 10.65 1.16
N ILE A 54 11.02 11.12 1.39
CA ILE A 54 10.46 12.17 0.57
C ILE A 54 11.50 13.25 0.71
N ASP A 55 12.22 13.53 -0.37
CA ASP A 55 13.16 14.62 -0.47
C ASP A 55 12.34 15.90 -0.27
N GLN A 56 12.14 16.24 1.01
CA GLN A 56 11.60 17.49 1.45
C GLN A 56 12.74 18.45 1.18
N GLY A 57 12.82 18.92 -0.07
CA GLY A 57 13.87 19.83 -0.51
C GLY A 57 14.18 20.87 0.56
N LEU A 58 15.48 21.17 0.69
CA LEU A 58 16.09 22.00 1.73
C LEU A 58 15.13 23.03 2.32
N ARG A 59 15.01 23.06 3.64
CA ARG A 59 14.13 24.02 4.31
C ARG A 59 14.64 25.43 3.99
N PRO A 60 13.75 26.43 3.81
CA PRO A 60 14.16 27.80 3.45
C PRO A 60 15.20 28.41 4.41
N GLU A 61 15.23 27.91 5.64
CA GLU A 61 16.20 28.24 6.71
C GLU A 61 17.67 28.01 6.28
N GLU A 62 17.91 27.06 5.38
CA GLU A 62 19.25 26.64 4.93
C GLU A 62 19.75 27.44 3.72
N LEU A 63 18.87 28.21 3.06
CA LEU A 63 19.21 29.07 1.91
C LEU A 63 19.85 30.41 2.33
N ASN A 64 19.67 30.82 3.59
CA ASN A 64 20.21 32.09 4.10
C ASN A 64 21.62 31.97 4.72
N ALA A 65 22.15 30.76 4.92
CA ALA A 65 23.49 30.58 5.51
C ALA A 65 24.63 30.68 4.47
N SER A 66 24.33 30.84 3.19
CA SER A 66 25.33 30.96 2.11
C SER A 66 25.46 32.37 1.52
N ASN A 67 24.91 33.40 2.18
CA ASN A 67 24.98 34.76 1.65
C ASN A 67 25.48 35.84 2.63
N ASP A 68 26.10 35.44 3.75
CA ASP A 68 26.90 36.35 4.57
C ASP A 68 28.36 35.85 4.63
N GLU A 69 29.18 36.55 3.83
CA GLU A 69 30.63 36.81 3.85
C GLU A 69 31.60 35.96 4.69
#